data_AF-A0A1N6YFQ3-F1
#
_entry.id   AF-A0A1N6YFQ3-F1
#
_cell.length_a   1.000
_cell.length_b   1.000
_cell.length_c   1.000
_cell.angle_alpha   90.00
_cell.angle_beta   90.00
_cell.angle_gamma   90.00
#
_symmetry.space_group_name_H-M   'P 1'
#
loop_
_entity.id
_entity.type
_entity.pdbx_description
1 polymer ?
#
loop_
_entity_poly.entity_id
_entity_poly.type
_entity_poly.pdbx_seq_one_letter_code
_entity_poly.pdbx_strand_id
1 'polypeptide(L)'
;NLRFFRSRSGNRIILDDTPGAEKLQLLSPDGASRFEILPDQELINLESDGDITIAAGGNLLIEAETIRAEASSSMEVASQDLEMAADSGDLSLDASGSLGVDAREIALN
;
A
#
# COMPACT_ATOMS: atom_id res chain seq x y z
N ASN A 1 2.15 -13.49 26.52
CA ASN A 1 3.15 -14.55 26.23
C ASN A 1 4.00 -14.06 25.08
N LEU A 2 5.32 -14.19 25.11
CA LEU A 2 6.19 -13.62 24.06
C LEU A 2 7.00 -14.73 23.39
N ARG A 3 6.87 -14.86 22.07
CA ARG A 3 7.71 -15.74 21.24
C ARG A 3 8.50 -14.89 20.25
N PHE A 4 9.79 -15.19 20.14
CA PHE A 4 10.73 -14.42 19.36
C PHE A 4 11.70 -15.35 18.62
N PHE A 5 11.81 -15.16 17.31
CA PHE A 5 12.77 -15.86 16.47
C PHE A 5 13.69 -14.83 15.82
N ARG A 6 14.99 -15.11 15.83
CA ARG A 6 15.99 -14.23 15.20
C ARG A 6 16.88 -15.04 14.27
N SER A 7 17.03 -14.58 13.03
CA SER A 7 18.01 -15.15 12.10
C SER A 7 19.44 -14.76 12.52
N ARG A 8 20.45 -15.46 11.97
CA ARG A 8 21.86 -15.09 12.17
C ARG A 8 22.19 -13.69 11.65
N SER A 9 21.50 -13.24 10.60
CA SER A 9 21.60 -11.89 10.02
C SER A 9 20.84 -10.82 10.81
N GLY A 10 20.04 -11.21 11.79
CA GLY A 10 19.31 -10.29 12.66
C GLY A 10 17.86 -10.01 12.29
N ASN A 11 17.31 -10.65 11.25
CA ASN A 11 15.87 -10.59 10.96
C ASN A 11 15.08 -11.20 12.11
N ARG A 12 13.88 -10.67 12.37
CA ARG A 12 13.07 -11.05 13.54
C ARG A 12 11.67 -11.45 13.13
N ILE A 13 11.14 -12.46 13.81
CA ILE A 13 9.72 -12.81 13.85
C ILE A 13 9.28 -12.73 15.30
N ILE A 14 8.26 -11.93 15.59
CA ILE A 14 7.77 -11.65 16.94
C ILE A 14 6.28 -11.99 17.01
N LEU A 15 5.90 -12.77 18.02
CA LEU A 15 4.51 -13.01 18.42
C LEU A 15 4.39 -12.58 19.87
N ASP A 16 3.69 -11.49 20.11
CA ASP A 16 3.48 -10.91 21.43
C ASP A 16 2.00 -11.03 21.78
N ASP A 17 1.68 -11.92 22.72
CA ASP A 17 0.33 -12.10 23.31
C ASP A 17 0.25 -11.33 24.65
N THR A 18 0.81 -10.12 24.73
CA THR A 18 0.64 -9.27 25.90
C THR A 18 -0.78 -8.69 25.86
N PRO A 19 -1.61 -8.89 26.89
CA PRO A 19 -3.01 -8.45 26.86
C PRO A 19 -3.16 -6.96 26.56
N GLY A 20 -3.91 -6.62 25.51
CA GLY A 20 -4.16 -5.24 25.06
C GLY A 20 -2.98 -4.58 24.33
N ALA A 21 -1.94 -5.34 24.00
CA ALA A 21 -0.79 -4.91 23.23
C ALA A 21 -0.30 -6.05 22.32
N GLU A 22 -1.23 -6.90 21.89
CA GLU A 22 -0.94 -8.04 21.07
C GLU A 22 -0.36 -7.60 19.72
N LYS A 23 0.57 -8.38 19.15
CA LYS A 23 1.13 -8.09 17.83
C LYS A 23 1.84 -9.28 17.20
N LEU A 24 1.81 -9.30 15.88
CA LEU A 24 2.68 -10.15 15.05
C LEU A 24 3.58 -9.24 14.22
N GLN A 25 4.89 -9.50 14.22
CA GLN A 25 5.85 -8.68 13.48
C GLN A 25 6.87 -9.53 12.71
N LEU A 26 7.17 -9.12 11.48
CA LEU A 26 8.29 -9.56 10.65
C LEU A 26 9.17 -8.35 10.39
N LEU A 27 10.38 -8.35 10.95
CA LEU A 27 11.25 -7.17 10.95
C LEU A 27 12.62 -7.49 10.32
N SER A 28 13.10 -6.57 9.50
CA SER A 28 14.51 -6.44 9.14
C SER A 28 15.40 -6.16 10.38
N PRO A 29 16.74 -6.26 10.26
CA PRO A 29 17.64 -6.10 11.41
C PRO A 29 17.62 -4.70 12.00
N ASP A 30 17.50 -3.67 11.16
CA ASP A 30 17.32 -2.26 11.56
C ASP A 30 15.85 -1.93 11.87
N GLY A 31 14.90 -2.69 11.32
CA GLY A 31 13.46 -2.46 11.47
C GLY A 31 12.88 -1.49 10.44
N ALA A 32 13.69 -1.03 9.49
CA ALA A 32 13.27 -0.13 8.42
C ALA A 32 12.22 -0.78 7.50
N SER A 33 12.46 -2.04 7.12
CA SER A 33 11.45 -2.87 6.43
C SER A 33 10.70 -3.76 7.42
N ARG A 34 9.37 -3.68 7.43
CA ARG A 34 8.52 -4.42 8.37
C ARG A 34 7.15 -4.77 7.81
N PHE A 35 6.65 -5.91 8.27
CA PHE A 35 5.25 -6.30 8.18
C PHE A 35 4.71 -6.54 9.58
N GLU A 36 3.58 -5.94 9.92
CA GLU A 36 3.03 -5.95 11.29
C GLU A 36 1.52 -6.14 11.27
N ILE A 37 1.01 -6.91 12.23
CA ILE A 37 -0.42 -6.98 12.57
C ILE A 37 -0.53 -6.45 13.99
N LEU A 38 -1.28 -5.36 14.16
CA LEU A 38 -1.43 -4.58 15.38
C LEU A 38 -2.92 -4.47 15.74
N PRO A 39 -3.50 -5.50 16.40
CA PRO A 39 -4.94 -5.53 16.71
C PRO A 39 -5.42 -4.41 17.64
N ASP A 40 -4.56 -3.94 18.55
CA ASP A 40 -4.83 -2.79 19.43
C ASP A 40 -5.08 -1.48 18.65
N GLN A 41 -4.56 -1.41 17.42
CA GLN A 41 -4.69 -0.29 16.50
C GLN A 41 -5.61 -0.59 15.30
N GLU A 42 -6.17 -1.80 15.22
CA GLU A 42 -6.94 -2.29 14.07
C GLU A 42 -6.17 -2.16 12.73
N LEU A 43 -4.84 -2.36 12.77
CA LEU A 43 -3.92 -2.06 11.67
C LEU A 43 -3.13 -3.29 11.19
N ILE A 44 -2.99 -3.42 9.87
CA ILE A 44 -1.94 -4.20 9.23
C ILE A 44 -1.00 -3.23 8.53
N ASN A 45 0.28 -3.24 8.89
CA ASN A 45 1.30 -2.36 8.33
C ASN A 45 2.27 -3.11 7.42
N LEU A 46 2.61 -2.51 6.29
CA LEU A 46 3.71 -2.93 5.41
C LEU A 46 4.52 -1.69 5.05
N GLU A 47 5.76 -1.63 5.50
CA GLU A 47 6.61 -0.44 5.37
C GLU A 47 8.04 -0.82 5.02
N SER A 48 8.74 0.07 4.31
CA SER A 48 10.14 -0.07 3.93
C SER A 48 10.75 1.30 3.61
N ASP A 49 12.00 1.52 4.03
CA ASP A 49 12.80 2.67 3.57
C ASP A 49 13.28 2.51 2.11
N GLY A 50 13.31 1.26 1.63
CA GLY A 50 13.61 0.93 0.24
C GLY A 50 12.35 0.55 -0.55
N ASP A 51 12.54 -0.07 -1.70
CA ASP A 51 11.43 -0.40 -2.60
C ASP A 51 10.49 -1.48 -2.02
N ILE A 52 9.19 -1.33 -2.31
CA ILE A 52 8.18 -2.38 -2.15
C ILE A 52 7.67 -2.73 -3.54
N THR A 53 7.73 -4.01 -3.90
CA THR A 53 7.16 -4.52 -5.17
C THR A 53 6.02 -5.48 -4.87
N ILE A 54 4.86 -5.24 -5.50
CA ILE A 54 3.70 -6.12 -5.46
C ILE A 54 3.41 -6.55 -6.90
N ALA A 55 3.46 -7.85 -7.16
CA ALA A 55 3.26 -8.40 -8.51
C ALA A 55 2.33 -9.62 -8.44
N ALA A 56 1.43 -9.73 -9.42
CA ALA A 56 0.54 -10.86 -9.60
C ALA A 56 0.58 -11.32 -11.06
N GLY A 57 0.64 -12.64 -11.28
CA GLY A 57 0.53 -13.21 -12.63
C GLY A 57 -0.90 -13.24 -13.17
N GLY A 58 -1.89 -13.01 -12.30
CA GLY A 58 -3.30 -12.86 -12.63
C GLY A 58 -3.81 -11.52 -12.13
N ASN A 59 -4.86 -11.54 -11.29
CA ASN A 59 -5.50 -10.31 -10.80
C ASN A 59 -4.89 -9.83 -9.48
N LEU A 60 -4.75 -8.52 -9.34
CA LEU A 60 -4.60 -7.83 -8.07
C LEU A 60 -5.87 -7.01 -7.82
N LEU A 61 -6.63 -7.35 -6.78
CA LEU A 61 -7.86 -6.67 -6.39
C LEU A 61 -7.64 -5.92 -5.07
N ILE A 62 -8.02 -4.63 -5.05
CA ILE A 62 -7.94 -3.77 -3.87
C ILE A 62 -9.33 -3.17 -3.65
N GLU A 63 -9.98 -3.57 -2.55
CA GLU A 63 -11.32 -3.11 -2.18
C GLU A 63 -11.28 -2.55 -0.76
N ALA A 64 -11.73 -1.31 -0.59
CA ALA A 64 -11.83 -0.64 0.70
C ALA A 64 -12.88 0.48 0.63
N GLU A 65 -13.38 0.94 1.77
CA GLU A 65 -14.22 2.14 1.85
C GLU A 65 -13.48 3.39 1.36
N THR A 66 -12.17 3.46 1.59
CA THR A 66 -11.31 4.54 1.11
C THR A 66 -9.94 4.00 0.72
N ILE A 67 -9.45 4.42 -0.44
CA ILE A 67 -8.08 4.16 -0.91
C ILE A 67 -7.39 5.51 -1.10
N ARG A 68 -6.20 5.67 -0.52
CA ARG A 68 -5.35 6.86 -0.68
C ARG A 68 -3.97 6.44 -1.18
N ALA A 69 -3.54 7.03 -2.29
CA ALA A 69 -2.22 6.81 -2.87
C ALA A 69 -1.52 8.17 -3.00
N GLU A 70 -0.30 8.26 -2.46
CA GLU A 70 0.52 9.47 -2.48
C GLU A 70 1.92 9.14 -2.99
N ALA A 71 2.44 9.99 -3.86
CA ALA A 71 3.82 9.95 -4.31
C ALA A 71 4.41 11.35 -4.29
N SER A 72 5.63 11.49 -3.77
CA SER A 72 6.31 12.79 -3.64
C SER A 72 6.95 13.27 -4.95
N SER A 73 7.21 12.34 -5.89
CA SER A 73 7.86 12.62 -7.17
C SER A 73 6.92 12.39 -8.35
N SER A 74 6.56 11.14 -8.62
CA SER A 74 5.69 10.76 -9.73
C SER A 74 4.82 9.56 -9.38
N MET A 75 3.68 9.46 -10.05
CA MET A 75 2.80 8.29 -10.07
C MET A 75 2.55 7.92 -11.53
N GLU A 76 2.80 6.67 -11.89
CA GLU A 76 2.66 6.16 -13.27
C GLU A 76 1.70 4.98 -13.26
N VAL A 77 0.68 5.03 -14.14
CA VAL A 77 -0.27 3.94 -14.36
C VAL A 77 -0.20 3.58 -15.84
N ALA A 78 0.27 2.37 -16.13
CA ALA A 78 0.40 1.86 -17.48
C ALA A 78 -0.45 0.59 -17.62
N SER A 79 -1.39 0.62 -18.56
CA SER A 79 -2.22 -0.52 -18.91
C SER A 79 -2.59 -0.46 -20.39
N GLN A 80 -3.03 -1.60 -20.93
CA GLN A 80 -3.62 -1.61 -22.27
C GLN A 80 -4.93 -0.83 -22.29
N ASP A 81 -5.77 -1.05 -21.29
CA ASP A 81 -7.04 -0.37 -21.05
C ASP A 81 -7.06 0.16 -19.61
N LEU A 82 -7.51 1.39 -19.41
CA LEU A 82 -7.71 2.00 -18.09
C LEU A 82 -9.15 2.52 -18.01
N GLU A 83 -9.90 2.01 -17.05
CA GLU A 83 -11.26 2.46 -16.75
C GLU A 83 -11.29 3.10 -15.35
N MET A 84 -11.83 4.31 -15.26
CA MET A 84 -12.01 5.03 -14.01
C MET A 84 -13.46 5.53 -13.97
N ALA A 85 -14.21 5.11 -12.96
CA ALA A 85 -15.61 5.48 -12.80
C ALA A 85 -15.87 5.95 -11.37
N ALA A 86 -16.58 7.07 -11.26
CA ALA A 86 -17.25 7.47 -10.02
C ALA A 86 -18.74 7.13 -10.19
N ASP A 87 -19.25 6.16 -9.42
CA ASP A 87 -20.60 5.61 -9.62
C ASP A 87 -21.71 6.64 -9.34
N SER A 88 -21.61 7.33 -8.20
CA SER A 88 -22.58 8.36 -7.78
C SER A 88 -21.95 9.73 -7.48
N GLY A 89 -20.63 9.85 -7.64
CA GLY A 89 -19.87 11.06 -7.32
C GLY A 89 -19.12 11.63 -8.53
N ASP A 90 -18.26 12.60 -8.26
CA ASP A 90 -17.45 13.26 -9.29
C ASP A 90 -16.05 12.63 -9.40
N LEU A 91 -15.54 12.53 -10.63
CA LEU A 91 -14.10 12.35 -10.87
C LEU A 91 -13.44 13.74 -10.94
N SER A 92 -12.61 14.07 -9.95
CA SER A 92 -11.87 15.35 -9.90
C SER A 92 -10.38 15.14 -10.17
N LEU A 93 -9.82 15.98 -11.04
CA LEU A 93 -8.41 15.98 -11.43
C LEU A 93 -7.85 17.40 -11.21
N ASP A 94 -7.04 17.58 -10.16
CA ASP A 94 -6.40 18.86 -9.84
C ASP A 94 -4.91 18.79 -10.17
N ALA A 95 -4.46 19.68 -11.05
CA ALA A 95 -3.06 19.84 -11.41
C ALA A 95 -2.67 21.32 -11.26
N SER A 96 -1.69 21.61 -10.40
CA SER A 96 -1.17 22.97 -10.20
C SER A 96 -0.45 23.53 -11.43
N GLY A 97 0.02 22.64 -12.31
CA GLY A 97 0.64 22.96 -13.59
C GLY A 97 -0.35 22.78 -14.73
N SER A 98 -0.08 21.79 -15.59
CA SER A 98 -0.91 21.46 -16.75
C SER A 98 -1.50 20.06 -16.63
N LEU A 99 -2.79 19.94 -16.95
CA LEU A 99 -3.40 18.65 -17.29
C LEU A 99 -3.28 18.45 -18.81
N GLY A 100 -2.55 17.43 -19.25
CA GLY A 100 -2.38 17.08 -20.65
C GLY A 100 -3.14 15.81 -21.00
N VAL A 101 -3.91 15.83 -22.09
CA VAL A 101 -4.58 14.66 -22.63
C VAL A 101 -4.19 14.53 -24.10
N ASP A 102 -3.48 13.45 -24.42
CA ASP A 102 -3.19 13.06 -25.80
C ASP A 102 -4.08 11.86 -26.14
N ALA A 103 -5.18 12.14 -26.82
CA ALA A 103 -6.17 11.14 -27.19
C ALA A 103 -6.61 11.36 -28.63
N ARG A 104 -6.97 10.26 -29.30
CA ARG A 104 -7.55 10.32 -30.66
C ARG A 104 -8.94 10.95 -30.64
N GLU A 105 -9.68 10.76 -29.56
CA GLU A 105 -11.02 11.29 -29.34
C GLU A 105 -11.20 11.59 -27.85
N ILE A 106 -11.85 12.72 -27.56
CA ILE A 106 -12.29 13.09 -26.22
C ILE A 106 -13.77 13.43 -26.33
N ALA A 107 -14.61 12.60 -25.72
CA ALA A 107 -16.03 12.86 -25.59
C ALA A 107 -16.28 13.66 -24.31
N LEU A 108 -16.86 14.84 -24.44
CA LEU A 108 -17.35 15.66 -23.34
C LEU A 108 -18.86 15.83 -23.56
N ASN A 109 -19.66 15.29 -22.65
CA ASN A 109 -21.12 15.27 -22.73
C ASN A 109 -21.77 16.06 -21.59
#